data_AF-A0A7X2VHW0-F1
#
_entry.id   AF-A0A7X2VHW0-F1
#
_cell.length_a   1.000
_cell.length_b   1.000
_cell.length_c   1.000
_cell.angle_alpha   90.00
_cell.angle_beta   90.00
_cell.angle_gamma   90.00
#
_symmetry.space_group_name_H-M   'P 1'
#
loop_
_entity.id
_entity.type
_entity.pdbx_description
1 polymer ?
#
loop_
_entity_poly.entity_id
_entity_poly.type
_entity_poly.pdbx_seq_one_letter_code
_entity_poly.pdbx_strand_id
1 'polypeptide(L)'
;MIGFNSTNLNQTKGGEVIKQGDFSSLFEFELLDYDNKKITSLDGQTAKVRLGNSKGKIEIESLVENSKVSFKIGKVLPVGIYQIEIEAGNYVFPSDKSAKVDVIQSIEEYTSKQVEELEKESEKDNFPELVDLYNLAKI
;
A
#
# COMPACT_ATOMS: atom_id res chain seq x y z
N MET A 1 19.53 17.41 1.16
CA MET A 1 19.71 16.31 2.13
C MET A 1 19.10 15.06 1.51
N ILE A 2 19.85 13.96 1.48
CA ILE A 2 19.31 12.63 1.16
C ILE A 2 18.88 12.06 2.51
N GLY A 3 17.58 11.93 2.74
CA GLY A 3 17.07 11.20 3.89
C GLY A 3 17.21 9.70 3.66
N PHE A 4 17.38 8.93 4.73
CA PHE A 4 17.34 7.47 4.70
C PHE A 4 16.00 7.00 5.27
N ASN A 5 15.41 5.96 4.67
CA ASN A 5 14.21 5.34 5.23
C ASN A 5 14.58 4.46 6.43
N SER A 6 13.68 4.37 7.42
CA SER A 6 13.82 3.43 8.55
C SER A 6 13.57 1.97 8.15
N THR A 7 12.84 1.76 7.07
CA THR A 7 12.46 0.47 6.48
C THR A 7 12.41 0.63 4.96
N ASN A 8 12.59 -0.45 4.21
CA ASN A 8 12.65 -0.41 2.75
C ASN A 8 11.86 -1.56 2.13
N LEU A 9 11.40 -1.33 0.90
CA LEU A 9 10.79 -2.35 0.04
C LEU A 9 11.73 -2.65 -1.13
N ASN A 10 11.95 -3.92 -1.41
CA ASN A 10 12.65 -4.34 -2.62
C ASN A 10 11.76 -5.28 -3.43
N GLN A 11 11.38 -4.89 -4.64
CA GLN A 11 10.55 -5.72 -5.50
C GLN A 11 11.34 -6.91 -6.05
N THR A 12 10.88 -8.13 -5.81
CA THR A 12 11.53 -9.37 -6.25
C THR A 12 10.74 -10.12 -7.32
N LYS A 13 9.44 -9.84 -7.48
CA LYS A 13 8.61 -10.35 -8.59
C LYS A 13 7.59 -9.32 -9.06
N GLY A 14 7.12 -9.52 -10.30
CA GLY A 14 6.23 -8.60 -11.00
C GLY A 14 7.03 -7.49 -11.70
N GLY A 15 6.38 -6.82 -12.65
CA GLY A 15 6.89 -5.59 -13.26
C GLY A 15 6.23 -4.36 -12.65
N GLU A 16 6.59 -3.18 -13.15
CA GLU A 16 5.95 -1.92 -12.76
C GLU A 16 4.67 -1.61 -13.55
N VAL A 17 4.41 -2.29 -14.69
CA VAL A 17 3.30 -1.95 -15.59
C VAL A 17 2.38 -3.14 -15.77
N ILE A 18 1.08 -2.94 -15.57
CA ILE A 18 0.04 -3.96 -15.83
C ILE A 18 -1.13 -3.36 -16.60
N LYS A 19 -1.91 -4.24 -17.24
CA LYS A 19 -3.17 -3.86 -17.85
C LYS A 19 -4.26 -3.80 -16.80
N GLN A 20 -5.19 -2.85 -16.94
CA GLN A 20 -6.44 -2.84 -16.18
C GLN A 20 -7.13 -4.20 -16.34
N GLY A 21 -7.53 -4.82 -15.23
CA GLY A 21 -8.11 -6.18 -15.23
C GLY A 21 -7.11 -7.33 -15.23
N ASP A 22 -5.80 -7.07 -15.13
CA ASP A 22 -4.82 -8.15 -14.90
C ASP A 22 -4.86 -8.66 -13.46
N PHE A 23 -5.59 -9.76 -13.26
CA PHE A 23 -5.69 -10.46 -11.98
C PHE A 23 -4.64 -11.57 -11.81
N SER A 24 -3.78 -11.77 -12.80
CA SER A 24 -2.88 -12.92 -12.87
C SER A 24 -1.46 -12.60 -12.38
N SER A 25 -1.00 -11.37 -12.66
CA SER A 25 0.31 -10.87 -12.25
C SER A 25 0.51 -10.97 -10.74
N LEU A 26 1.61 -11.62 -10.35
CA LEU A 26 2.04 -11.77 -8.97
C LEU A 26 3.13 -10.75 -8.66
N PHE A 27 2.87 -9.90 -7.67
CA PHE A 27 3.83 -8.97 -7.11
C PHE A 27 4.44 -9.57 -5.85
N GLU A 28 5.74 -9.36 -5.64
CA GLU A 28 6.44 -9.79 -4.43
C GLU A 28 7.42 -8.70 -4.00
N PHE A 29 7.36 -8.33 -2.73
CA PHE A 29 8.25 -7.36 -2.12
C PHE A 29 8.94 -7.95 -0.90
N GLU A 30 10.25 -7.75 -0.80
CA GLU A 30 11.04 -8.08 0.37
C GLU A 30 11.03 -6.91 1.37
N LEU A 31 10.80 -7.25 2.65
CA LEU A 31 10.68 -6.34 3.78
C LEU A 31 12.05 -6.16 4.44
N LEU A 32 12.60 -4.96 4.34
CA LEU A 32 13.96 -4.64 4.75
C LEU A 32 14.01 -3.57 5.84
N ASP A 33 15.00 -3.64 6.70
CA ASP A 33 15.32 -2.60 7.68
C ASP A 33 16.10 -1.43 7.02
N TYR A 34 16.53 -0.47 7.84
CA TYR A 34 17.29 0.70 7.41
C TYR A 34 18.65 0.33 6.75
N ASP A 35 19.21 -0.84 7.09
CA ASP A 35 20.48 -1.37 6.57
C ASP A 35 20.27 -2.21 5.28
N ASN A 36 19.04 -2.29 4.76
CA ASN A 36 18.63 -3.20 3.68
C ASN A 36 18.80 -4.69 4.04
N LYS A 37 18.70 -5.04 5.32
CA LYS A 37 18.68 -6.43 5.78
C LYS A 37 17.24 -6.91 5.95
N LYS A 38 17.02 -8.19 5.67
CA LYS A 38 15.71 -8.83 5.77
C LYS A 38 15.20 -8.84 7.21
N ILE A 39 13.93 -8.48 7.40
CA ILE A 39 13.27 -8.55 8.70
C ILE A 39 12.52 -9.87 8.82
N THR A 40 13.19 -10.90 9.37
CA THR A 40 12.62 -12.25 9.51
C THR A 40 11.63 -12.40 10.66
N SER A 41 11.62 -11.46 11.62
CA SER A 41 10.71 -11.50 12.77
C SER A 41 9.23 -11.29 12.40
N LEU A 42 8.95 -10.91 11.15
CA LEU A 42 7.60 -10.68 10.64
C LEU A 42 6.97 -11.93 10.00
N ASP A 43 7.73 -12.99 9.78
CA ASP A 43 7.23 -14.20 9.12
C ASP A 43 6.03 -14.81 9.86
N GLY A 44 4.99 -15.15 9.09
CA GLY A 44 3.71 -15.66 9.59
C GLY A 44 2.73 -14.57 10.04
N GLN A 45 3.13 -13.30 10.08
CA GLN A 45 2.23 -12.20 10.40
C GLN A 45 1.43 -11.75 9.17
N THR A 46 0.25 -11.18 9.41
CA THR A 46 -0.53 -10.51 8.36
C THR A 46 0.14 -9.22 7.93
N ALA A 47 0.23 -9.01 6.62
CA ALA A 47 0.63 -7.77 5.99
C ALA A 47 -0.57 -7.11 5.30
N LYS A 48 -0.70 -5.81 5.43
CA LYS A 48 -1.65 -4.97 4.71
C LYS A 48 -0.92 -4.23 3.62
N VAL A 49 -1.21 -4.56 2.37
CA VAL A 49 -0.67 -3.90 1.19
C VAL A 49 -1.63 -2.83 0.75
N ARG A 50 -1.20 -1.57 0.74
CA ARG A 50 -1.98 -0.43 0.27
C ARG A 50 -1.47 0.02 -1.08
N LEU A 51 -2.37 0.10 -2.06
CA LEU A 51 -2.12 0.69 -3.37
C LEU A 51 -2.87 2.01 -3.42
N GLY A 52 -2.13 3.11 -3.40
CA GLY A 52 -2.70 4.45 -3.25
C GLY A 52 -2.24 5.43 -4.31
N ASN A 53 -3.11 6.38 -4.66
CA ASN A 53 -2.77 7.57 -5.43
C ASN A 53 -3.68 8.75 -5.04
N SER A 54 -3.61 9.85 -5.77
CA SER A 54 -4.41 11.06 -5.47
C SER A 54 -5.93 10.86 -5.55
N LYS A 55 -6.42 9.75 -6.12
CA LYS A 55 -7.85 9.44 -6.22
C LYS A 55 -8.35 8.62 -5.02
N GLY A 56 -7.45 7.99 -4.25
CA GLY A 56 -7.77 7.13 -3.12
C GLY A 56 -6.85 5.92 -3.06
N LYS A 57 -7.22 4.93 -2.25
CA LYS A 57 -6.46 3.68 -2.05
C LYS A 57 -7.35 2.44 -2.06
N ILE A 58 -6.72 1.29 -2.26
CA ILE A 58 -7.26 -0.02 -1.89
C ILE A 58 -6.32 -0.70 -0.90
N GLU A 59 -6.86 -1.60 -0.08
CA GLU A 59 -6.10 -2.46 0.82
C GLU A 59 -6.25 -3.93 0.40
N ILE A 60 -5.14 -4.66 0.43
CA ILE A 60 -5.06 -6.10 0.16
C ILE A 60 -4.34 -6.75 1.33
N GLU A 61 -4.97 -7.73 1.98
CA GLU A 61 -4.31 -8.52 3.02
C GLU A 61 -3.52 -9.67 2.40
N SER A 62 -2.34 -9.94 2.96
CA SER A 62 -1.49 -11.08 2.63
C SER A 62 -0.73 -11.53 3.89
N LEU A 63 0.11 -12.56 3.75
CA LEU A 63 1.00 -13.02 4.81
C LEU A 63 2.45 -12.66 4.48
N VAL A 64 3.24 -12.44 5.52
CA VAL A 64 4.69 -12.35 5.39
C VAL A 64 5.29 -13.75 5.39
N GLU A 65 6.02 -14.10 4.35
CA GLU A 65 6.72 -15.38 4.22
C GLU A 65 8.17 -15.14 3.75
N ASN A 66 9.15 -15.64 4.53
CA ASN A 66 10.58 -15.48 4.26
C ASN A 66 11.00 -14.00 4.06
N SER A 67 10.48 -13.13 4.93
CA SER A 67 10.63 -11.67 4.90
C SER A 67 10.06 -11.02 3.65
N LYS A 68 9.05 -11.64 3.02
CA LYS A 68 8.43 -11.12 1.80
C LYS A 68 6.92 -11.12 1.90
N VAL A 69 6.30 -10.23 1.15
CA VAL A 69 4.86 -10.18 0.95
C VAL A 69 4.58 -10.39 -0.53
N SER A 70 3.74 -11.38 -0.84
CA SER A 70 3.28 -11.66 -2.20
C SER A 70 1.80 -11.36 -2.33
N PHE A 71 1.38 -10.71 -3.41
CA PHE A 71 -0.05 -10.40 -3.63
C PHE A 71 -0.38 -10.29 -5.12
N LYS A 72 -1.67 -10.39 -5.40
CA LYS A 72 -2.27 -10.13 -6.72
C LYS A 72 -3.28 -9.00 -6.58
N ILE A 73 -3.44 -8.20 -7.63
CA ILE A 73 -4.47 -7.17 -7.67
C ILE A 73 -5.75 -7.83 -8.18
N GLY A 74 -6.66 -8.19 -7.27
CA GLY A 74 -7.90 -8.90 -7.61
C GLY A 74 -9.07 -7.99 -8.04
N LYS A 75 -8.79 -6.70 -8.31
CA LYS A 75 -9.79 -5.67 -8.61
C LYS A 75 -9.42 -4.90 -9.87
N VAL A 76 -10.41 -4.43 -10.62
CA VAL A 76 -10.19 -3.59 -11.80
C VAL A 76 -9.88 -2.17 -11.33
N LEU A 77 -8.60 -1.82 -11.22
CA LEU A 77 -8.21 -0.47 -10.81
C LEU A 77 -8.43 0.57 -11.92
N PRO A 78 -8.80 1.81 -11.59
CA PRO A 78 -8.70 2.92 -12.54
C PRO A 78 -7.30 3.04 -13.15
N VAL A 79 -7.21 3.54 -14.38
CA VAL A 79 -5.91 3.86 -15.00
C VAL A 79 -5.19 4.92 -14.16
N GLY A 80 -3.90 4.68 -13.90
CA GLY A 80 -3.04 5.56 -13.14
C GLY A 80 -1.86 4.85 -12.48
N ILE A 81 -0.99 5.65 -11.88
CA ILE A 81 0.16 5.18 -11.10
C ILE A 81 -0.26 5.07 -9.64
N TYR A 82 0.01 3.93 -9.03
CA TYR A 82 -0.27 3.60 -7.64
C TYR A 82 1.05 3.37 -6.90
N GLN A 83 1.22 4.06 -5.78
CA GLN A 83 2.31 3.82 -4.82
C GLN A 83 1.95 2.64 -3.92
N ILE A 84 2.95 1.82 -3.55
CA ILE A 84 2.77 0.66 -2.68
C ILE A 84 3.33 0.93 -1.29
N GLU A 85 2.47 0.91 -0.28
CA GLU A 85 2.86 0.87 1.13
C GLU A 85 2.51 -0.50 1.69
N ILE A 86 3.38 -1.05 2.55
CA ILE A 86 3.09 -2.31 3.24
C ILE A 86 3.17 -2.08 4.74
N GLU A 87 2.14 -2.46 5.47
CA GLU A 87 2.14 -2.49 6.93
C GLU A 87 2.20 -3.94 7.41
N ALA A 88 3.13 -4.26 8.32
CA ALA A 88 3.24 -5.58 8.92
C ALA A 88 3.80 -5.47 10.35
N GLY A 89 3.11 -6.09 11.31
CA GLY A 89 3.44 -5.93 12.73
C GLY A 89 3.34 -4.46 13.15
N ASN A 90 4.44 -3.89 13.64
CA ASN A 90 4.57 -2.49 14.02
C ASN A 90 5.37 -1.64 13.01
N TYR A 91 5.59 -2.16 11.80
CA TYR A 91 6.33 -1.48 10.74
C TYR A 91 5.41 -1.01 9.63
N VAL A 92 5.72 0.18 9.11
CA VAL A 92 5.23 0.67 7.83
C VAL A 92 6.43 0.75 6.90
N PHE A 93 6.34 0.07 5.76
CA PHE A 93 7.37 0.03 4.73
C PHE A 93 6.97 1.04 3.63
N PRO A 94 7.74 2.13 3.47
CA PRO A 94 7.32 3.24 2.65
C PRO A 94 7.42 2.93 1.16
N SER A 95 6.54 3.56 0.39
CA SER A 95 6.67 3.68 -1.06
C SER A 95 7.76 4.71 -1.37
N ASP A 96 9.01 4.28 -1.46
CA ASP A 96 9.99 5.10 -2.16
C ASP A 96 9.67 5.12 -3.67
N LYS A 97 10.48 5.83 -4.47
CA LYS A 97 10.18 6.00 -5.90
C LYS A 97 10.14 4.69 -6.71
N SER A 98 10.65 3.58 -6.16
CA SER A 98 10.73 2.29 -6.84
C SER A 98 9.49 1.41 -6.63
N ALA A 99 8.81 1.53 -5.48
CA ALA A 99 7.67 0.67 -5.16
C ALA A 99 6.35 1.26 -5.69
N LYS A 100 6.05 0.99 -6.97
CA LYS A 100 4.84 1.48 -7.66
C LYS A 100 4.33 0.51 -8.72
N VAL A 101 3.07 0.70 -9.11
CA VAL A 101 2.44 0.00 -10.25
C VAL A 101 1.71 1.02 -11.12
N ASP A 102 2.00 1.02 -12.41
CA ASP A 102 1.34 1.76 -13.47
C ASP A 102 0.28 0.87 -14.13
N VAL A 103 -0.99 1.19 -13.86
CA VAL A 103 -2.14 0.49 -14.44
C VAL A 103 -2.51 1.21 -15.73
N ILE A 104 -2.27 0.56 -16.87
CA ILE A 104 -2.59 1.09 -18.19
C ILE A 104 -3.88 0.48 -18.76
N GLN A 105 -4.54 1.21 -19.65
CA GLN A 105 -5.82 0.79 -20.24
C GLN A 105 -5.70 -0.57 -20.95
N SER A 106 -6.70 -1.43 -20.73
CA SER A 106 -6.85 -2.71 -21.45
C SER A 106 -7.42 -2.51 -22.86
N ILE A 107 -7.34 -3.55 -23.69
CA ILE A 107 -8.08 -3.61 -24.96
C ILE A 107 -9.59 -3.78 -24.67
N GLU A 108 -9.90 -4.49 -23.58
CA GLU A 108 -11.26 -4.52 -23.04
C GLU A 108 -11.57 -3.17 -22.39
N GLU A 109 -12.70 -2.57 -22.76
CA GLU A 109 -13.17 -1.33 -22.12
C GLU A 109 -13.97 -1.67 -20.85
N TYR A 110 -13.45 -1.25 -19.70
CA TYR A 110 -14.17 -1.39 -18.43
C TYR A 110 -15.08 -0.20 -18.20
N THR A 111 -16.36 -0.49 -17.95
CA THR A 111 -17.34 0.53 -17.55
C THR A 111 -17.07 1.01 -16.12
N SER A 112 -17.56 2.20 -15.78
CA SER A 112 -17.42 2.75 -14.42
C SER A 112 -18.01 1.86 -13.31
N LYS A 113 -18.90 0.91 -13.65
CA LYS A 113 -19.46 -0.06 -12.70
C LYS A 113 -18.53 -1.23 -12.42
N GLN A 114 -17.60 -1.52 -13.32
CA GLN A 114 -16.64 -2.62 -13.19
C GLN A 114 -15.33 -2.13 -12.55
N VAL A 115 -15.01 -0.84 -12.71
CA VAL A 115 -13.83 -0.22 -12.12
C VAL A 115 -14.07 0.03 -10.63
N GLU A 116 -13.09 -0.36 -9.81
CA GLU A 116 -13.12 -0.18 -8.37
C GLU A 116 -13.21 1.31 -7.97
N GLU A 117 -14.11 1.61 -7.04
CA GLU A 117 -14.15 2.91 -6.37
C GLU A 117 -13.09 2.93 -5.26
N LEU A 118 -12.14 3.86 -5.37
CA LEU A 118 -11.03 3.95 -4.41
C LEU A 118 -11.50 4.63 -3.13
N GLU A 119 -11.07 4.10 -1.98
CA GLU A 119 -11.35 4.69 -0.68
C GLU A 119 -10.51 5.96 -0.49
N LYS A 120 -11.18 7.07 -0.18
CA LYS A 120 -10.51 8.31 0.24
C LYS A 120 -10.46 8.35 1.76
N GLU A 121 -9.32 8.77 2.31
CA GLU A 121 -9.28 9.14 3.72
C GLU A 121 -10.28 10.25 3.97
N SER A 122 -11.31 9.97 4.78
CA SER A 122 -12.22 11.00 5.25
C SER A 122 -11.47 11.92 6.21
N GLU A 123 -11.60 13.23 6.05
CA GLU A 123 -10.99 14.26 6.94
C GLU A 123 -11.44 14.19 8.42
N LYS A 124 -12.18 13.15 8.82
CA LYS A 124 -12.87 13.07 10.12
C LYS A 124 -12.00 12.65 11.31
N ASP A 125 -10.80 12.11 11.09
CA ASP A 125 -9.95 11.60 12.19
C ASP A 125 -8.92 12.62 12.73
N ASN A 126 -8.96 13.88 12.26
CA ASN A 126 -7.96 14.90 12.61
C ASN A 126 -8.45 16.01 13.58
N PHE A 127 -9.57 15.83 14.26
CA PHE A 127 -9.93 16.67 15.40
C PHE A 127 -9.85 15.85 16.69
N PRO A 128 -8.78 15.99 17.51
CA PRO A 128 -8.98 15.73 18.93
C PRO A 128 -10.13 16.64 19.38
N GLU A 129 -11.15 16.08 20.03
CA GLU A 129 -12.27 16.84 20.57
C GLU A 129 -11.72 17.92 21.53
N LEU A 130 -11.49 19.13 21.00
CA LEU A 130 -11.13 20.33 21.77
C LEU A 130 -12.19 20.66 22.84
N VAL A 131 -13.36 20.04 22.73
CA VAL A 131 -14.47 20.12 23.67
C VAL A 131 -14.11 19.47 25.02
N ASP A 132 -13.31 18.41 25.04
CA ASP A 132 -12.95 17.72 26.29
C ASP A 132 -11.86 18.45 27.08
N LEU A 133 -10.94 19.13 26.38
CA LEU A 133 -9.88 19.92 27.02
C LEU A 133 -10.44 21.18 27.69
N TYR A 134 -11.49 21.78 27.12
CA TYR A 134 -12.12 22.99 27.67
C TYR A 134 -12.93 22.70 28.95
N ASN A 135 -13.40 21.46 29.12
CA ASN A 135 -14.14 21.02 30.30
C ASN A 135 -13.20 20.60 31.46
N LEU A 136 -11.96 20.17 31.15
CA LEU A 136 -10.96 19.83 32.17
C LEU A 136 -10.26 21.07 32.77
N ALA A 137 -10.17 22.17 32.02
CA ALA A 137 -9.55 23.41 32.48
C ALA A 137 -10.47 24.30 33.34
N LYS A 138 -11.69 23.83 33.66
CA LYS A 138 -12.71 24.56 34.41
C LYS A 138 -13.03 23.97 35.79
N ILE A 139 -12.23 23.03 36.29
CA ILE A 139 -12.32 22.47 37.65
C ILE A 139 -11.18 23.01 38.50
#